data_AF-A0A3N5SHD8-F1
#
_entry.id   AF-A0A3N5SHD8-F1
#
_cell.length_a   1.000
_cell.length_b   1.000
_cell.length_c   1.000
_cell.angle_alpha   90.00
_cell.angle_beta   90.00
_cell.angle_gamma   90.00
#
_symmetry.space_group_name_H-M   'P 1'
#
loop_
_entity.id
_entity.type
_entity.pdbx_description
1 polymer ?
#
loop_
_entity_poly.entity_id
_entity_poly.type
_entity_poly.pdbx_seq_one_letter_code
_entity_poly.pdbx_strand_id
1 'polypeptide(L)'
;MSRYIATRAIRGANALVTEAEKMLHQALHEKGPDTPVAFPNTAYYLPLILGMTGQQVQTIGQLEPVLHHARKLLHPMPSDRHWTPYLGETLDSGMATLLAAETIEAIRFVYQLQ
;
A
#
# COMPACT_ATOMS: atom_id res chain seq x y z
N MET A 1 9.31 6.01 21.28
CA MET A 1 8.98 6.58 19.96
C MET A 1 8.32 7.95 20.15
N SER A 2 8.58 8.94 19.28
CA SER A 2 8.05 10.31 19.41
C SER A 2 6.62 10.41 18.87
N ARG A 3 5.71 11.04 19.63
CA ARG A 3 4.29 11.25 19.24
C ARG A 3 4.18 12.04 17.95
N TYR A 4 5.02 13.06 17.81
CA TYR A 4 5.10 13.90 16.62
C TYR A 4 5.44 13.07 15.38
N ILE A 5 6.40 12.15 15.49
CA ILE A 5 6.82 11.27 14.39
C ILE A 5 5.70 10.28 14.03
N ALA A 6 5.12 9.60 15.03
CA ALA A 6 4.03 8.66 14.83
C ALA A 6 2.82 9.31 14.13
N THR A 7 2.44 10.50 14.61
CA THR A 7 1.38 11.33 14.01
C THR A 7 1.65 11.60 12.53
N ARG A 8 2.87 12.02 12.17
CA ARG A 8 3.24 12.30 10.78
C ARG A 8 3.25 11.04 9.92
N ALA A 9 3.75 9.93 10.45
CA ALA A 9 3.79 8.64 9.76
C ALA A 9 2.39 8.11 9.45
N ILE A 10 1.50 8.05 10.46
CA ILE A 10 0.12 7.60 10.30
C ILE A 10 -0.63 8.47 9.28
N ARG A 11 -0.46 9.79 9.35
CA ARG A 11 -1.06 10.72 8.39
C ARG A 11 -0.55 10.47 6.96
N GLY A 12 0.76 10.25 6.79
CA GLY A 12 1.37 9.95 5.50
C GLY A 12 0.87 8.62 4.91
N ALA A 13 0.79 7.59 5.74
CA ALA A 13 0.25 6.28 5.35
C ALA A 13 -1.19 6.38 4.84
N ASN A 14 -2.06 7.11 5.55
CA ASN A 14 -3.44 7.34 5.11
C ASN A 14 -3.51 8.05 3.74
N ALA A 15 -2.65 9.04 3.52
CA ALA A 15 -2.60 9.77 2.26
C ALA A 15 -2.16 8.87 1.10
N LEU A 16 -1.08 8.11 1.28
CA LEU A 16 -0.52 7.26 0.23
C LEU A 16 -1.43 6.06 -0.11
N VAL A 17 -2.04 5.42 0.89
CA VAL A 17 -3.02 4.35 0.66
C VAL A 17 -4.22 4.89 -0.14
N THR A 18 -4.72 6.07 0.21
CA THR A 18 -5.84 6.70 -0.51
C THR A 18 -5.45 7.06 -1.96
N GLU A 19 -4.21 7.47 -2.19
CA GLU A 19 -3.69 7.72 -3.54
C GLU A 19 -3.59 6.43 -4.35
N ALA A 20 -3.05 5.36 -3.76
CA ALA A 20 -2.96 4.05 -4.39
C ALA A 20 -4.36 3.49 -4.75
N GLU A 21 -5.35 3.65 -3.86
CA GLU A 21 -6.74 3.24 -4.12
C GLU A 21 -7.33 3.96 -5.35
N LYS A 22 -7.10 5.28 -5.46
CA LYS A 22 -7.55 6.07 -6.62
C LYS A 22 -6.88 5.63 -7.91
N MET A 23 -5.55 5.45 -7.88
CA MET A 23 -4.80 4.98 -9.04
C MET A 23 -5.25 3.57 -9.48
N LEU A 24 -5.48 2.67 -8.52
CA LEU A 24 -5.94 1.32 -8.82
C LEU A 24 -7.33 1.33 -9.46
N HIS A 25 -8.27 2.09 -8.89
CA HIS A 25 -9.62 2.22 -9.45
C HIS A 25 -9.59 2.76 -10.89
N GLN A 26 -8.75 3.77 -11.15
CA GLN A 26 -8.56 4.29 -12.51
C GLN A 26 -7.97 3.23 -13.46
N ALA A 27 -6.92 2.52 -13.02
CA ALA A 27 -6.28 1.46 -13.79
C ALA A 27 -7.24 0.32 -14.13
N LEU A 28 -8.07 -0.10 -13.18
CA LEU A 28 -9.10 -1.11 -13.38
C LEU A 28 -10.14 -0.67 -14.42
N HIS A 29 -10.56 0.60 -14.37
CA HIS A 29 -11.53 1.13 -15.32
C HIS A 29 -10.94 1.25 -16.74
N GLU A 30 -9.68 1.66 -16.88
CA GLU A 30 -9.06 1.93 -18.19
C GLU A 30 -8.46 0.70 -18.86
N LYS A 31 -7.90 -0.22 -18.08
CA LYS A 31 -7.15 -1.39 -18.58
C LYS A 31 -7.88 -2.71 -18.33
N GLY A 32 -8.82 -2.74 -17.39
CA GLY A 32 -9.51 -3.95 -16.97
C GLY A 32 -8.71 -4.80 -15.97
N PRO A 33 -9.38 -5.67 -15.21
CA PRO A 33 -8.79 -6.43 -14.12
C PRO A 33 -7.77 -7.49 -14.57
N ASP A 34 -7.89 -7.99 -15.80
CA ASP A 34 -7.04 -9.05 -16.35
C ASP A 34 -5.72 -8.54 -16.94
N THR A 35 -5.48 -7.22 -16.90
CA THR A 35 -4.22 -6.66 -17.40
C THR A 35 -3.05 -7.16 -16.57
N PRO A 36 -1.98 -7.69 -17.21
CA PRO A 36 -0.84 -8.24 -16.50
C PRO A 36 -0.02 -7.13 -15.81
N VAL A 37 0.50 -7.47 -14.63
CA VAL A 37 1.36 -6.63 -13.80
C VAL A 37 2.62 -7.43 -13.50
N ALA A 38 3.78 -6.87 -13.84
CA ALA A 38 5.07 -7.48 -13.54
C ALA A 38 6.18 -6.43 -13.50
N PHE A 39 7.15 -6.62 -12.60
CA PHE A 39 8.42 -5.92 -12.66
C PHE A 39 9.42 -6.66 -13.57
N PRO A 40 10.35 -5.95 -14.21
CA PRO A 40 11.36 -6.58 -15.05
C PRO A 40 12.35 -7.39 -14.21
N ASN A 41 12.85 -8.50 -14.78
CA ASN A 41 13.95 -9.29 -14.23
C ASN A 41 13.72 -9.84 -12.81
N THR A 42 12.48 -10.20 -12.46
CA THR A 42 12.15 -10.87 -11.19
C THR A 42 11.30 -12.11 -11.40
N ALA A 43 11.58 -13.15 -10.62
CA ALA A 43 10.74 -14.35 -10.50
C ALA A 43 9.81 -14.29 -9.27
N TYR A 44 9.78 -13.16 -8.56
CA TYR A 44 9.09 -12.97 -7.28
C TYR A 44 7.85 -12.09 -7.39
N TYR A 45 7.19 -12.06 -8.56
CA TYR A 45 5.97 -11.27 -8.78
C TYR A 45 6.18 -9.79 -8.39
N LEU A 46 5.35 -9.28 -7.47
CA LEU A 46 5.58 -8.05 -6.70
C LEU A 46 6.28 -8.42 -5.38
N PRO A 47 7.61 -8.22 -5.27
CA PRO A 47 8.42 -8.84 -4.23
C PRO A 47 8.02 -8.49 -2.80
N LEU A 48 7.64 -7.24 -2.53
CA LEU A 48 7.25 -6.83 -1.18
C LEU A 48 5.90 -7.44 -0.80
N ILE A 49 4.89 -7.34 -1.67
CA ILE A 49 3.58 -7.95 -1.46
C ILE A 49 3.72 -9.46 -1.25
N LEU A 50 4.52 -10.14 -2.09
CA LEU A 50 4.80 -11.56 -1.93
C LEU A 50 5.46 -11.84 -0.57
N GLY A 51 6.48 -11.07 -0.20
CA GLY A 51 7.22 -11.26 1.05
C GLY A 51 6.36 -11.04 2.31
N MET A 52 5.44 -10.07 2.28
CA MET A 52 4.65 -9.69 3.45
C MET A 52 3.33 -10.45 3.58
N THR A 53 2.72 -10.85 2.46
CA THR A 53 1.37 -11.45 2.44
C THR A 53 1.32 -12.86 1.85
N GLY A 54 2.39 -13.29 1.17
CA GLY A 54 2.40 -14.54 0.41
C GLY A 54 1.58 -14.51 -0.89
N GLN A 55 0.98 -13.36 -1.24
CA GLN A 55 0.15 -13.23 -2.42
C GLN A 55 1.00 -13.09 -3.69
N GLN A 56 0.74 -13.96 -4.67
CA GLN A 56 1.38 -13.93 -5.98
C GLN A 56 0.54 -13.07 -6.93
N VAL A 57 0.90 -11.79 -7.04
CA VAL A 57 0.18 -10.84 -7.90
C VAL A 57 0.71 -10.89 -9.32
N GLN A 58 -0.19 -11.10 -10.28
CA GLN A 58 0.07 -11.21 -11.71
C GLN A 58 -0.81 -10.27 -12.54
N THR A 59 -1.96 -9.83 -12.02
CA THR A 59 -2.89 -8.94 -12.72
C THR A 59 -3.32 -7.76 -11.85
N ILE A 60 -3.82 -6.69 -12.48
CA ILE A 60 -4.27 -5.48 -11.77
C ILE A 60 -5.39 -5.81 -10.76
N GLY A 61 -6.34 -6.69 -11.13
CA GLY A 61 -7.44 -7.08 -10.25
C GLY A 61 -6.98 -7.70 -8.93
N GLN A 62 -5.81 -8.33 -8.91
CA GLN A 62 -5.24 -8.93 -7.71
C GLN A 62 -4.63 -7.90 -6.74
N LEU A 63 -4.52 -6.62 -7.12
CA LEU A 63 -4.07 -5.55 -6.23
C LEU A 63 -5.18 -5.03 -5.31
N GLU A 64 -6.46 -5.26 -5.63
CA GLU A 64 -7.58 -4.86 -4.76
C GLU A 64 -7.51 -5.48 -3.35
N PRO A 65 -7.34 -6.82 -3.19
CA PRO A 65 -7.21 -7.41 -1.86
C PRO A 65 -5.96 -6.94 -1.11
N VAL A 66 -4.89 -6.57 -1.83
CA VAL A 66 -3.66 -6.00 -1.23
C VAL A 66 -3.95 -4.64 -0.61
N LEU A 67 -4.58 -3.72 -1.35
CA LEU A 67 -4.94 -2.41 -0.81
C LEU A 67 -6.00 -2.50 0.29
N HIS A 68 -6.93 -3.45 0.19
CA HIS A 68 -7.85 -3.73 1.28
C HIS A 68 -7.14 -4.18 2.56
N HIS A 69 -6.07 -4.98 2.43
CA HIS A 69 -5.22 -5.34 3.57
C HIS A 69 -4.47 -4.12 4.11
N ALA A 70 -3.86 -3.30 3.24
CA ALA A 70 -3.19 -2.07 3.64
C ALA A 70 -4.14 -1.11 4.40
N ARG A 71 -5.41 -1.00 3.97
CA ARG A 71 -6.42 -0.19 4.64
C ARG A 71 -6.71 -0.66 6.07
N LYS A 72 -6.70 -1.97 6.32
CA LYS A 72 -6.91 -2.55 7.66
C LYS A 72 -5.77 -2.26 8.63
N LEU A 73 -4.58 -1.98 8.11
CA LEU A 73 -3.40 -1.63 8.89
C LEU A 73 -3.35 -0.14 9.26
N LEU A 74 -4.28 0.67 8.74
CA LEU A 74 -4.35 2.09 9.09
C LEU A 74 -5.07 2.28 10.43
N HIS A 75 -4.41 3.04 11.31
CA HIS A 75 -4.88 3.31 12.66
C HIS A 75 -5.30 4.78 12.83
N PRO A 76 -6.15 5.09 13.83
CA PRO A 76 -6.43 6.47 14.21
C PRO A 76 -5.17 7.17 14.73
N MET A 77 -5.18 8.50 14.67
CA MET A 77 -4.08 9.32 15.16
C MET A 77 -3.94 9.20 16.69
N PRO A 78 -2.71 9.24 17.24
CA PRO A 78 -2.51 9.23 18.69
C PRO A 78 -3.22 10.43 19.35
N SER A 79 -3.92 10.18 20.45
CA SER A 79 -4.58 11.22 21.25
C SER A 79 -3.60 12.31 21.70
N ASP A 80 -4.10 13.55 21.82
CA ASP A 80 -3.32 14.67 22.35
C ASP A 80 -3.01 14.57 23.84
N ARG A 81 -3.86 13.86 24.61
CA ARG A 81 -3.71 13.68 26.06
C ARG A 81 -3.91 12.22 26.44
N HIS A 82 -3.16 11.74 27.43
CA HIS A 82 -3.24 10.37 27.95
C HIS A 82 -3.15 9.30 26.86
N TRP A 83 -2.15 9.40 25.98
CA TRP A 83 -2.00 8.45 24.87
C TRP A 83 -1.53 7.08 25.36
N THR A 84 -2.03 6.03 24.72
CA THR A 84 -1.51 4.66 24.84
C THR A 84 -0.23 4.50 24.01
N PRO A 85 0.62 3.50 24.29
CA PRO A 85 1.74 3.17 23.40
C PRO A 85 1.25 2.97 21.96
N TYR A 86 1.92 3.62 20.99
CA TYR A 86 1.51 3.68 19.58
C TYR A 86 2.57 3.12 18.61
N LEU A 87 3.53 2.35 19.11
CA LEU A 87 4.63 1.82 18.29
C LEU A 87 4.10 0.81 17.26
N GLY A 88 3.22 -0.10 17.67
CA GLY A 88 2.65 -1.12 16.78
C GLY A 88 1.84 -0.48 15.65
N GLU A 89 0.98 0.48 16.00
CA GLU A 89 0.14 1.23 15.07
C GLU A 89 0.96 2.04 14.06
N THR A 90 2.11 2.56 14.51
CA THR A 90 3.05 3.26 13.63
C THR A 90 3.74 2.28 12.67
N LEU A 91 4.09 1.07 13.13
CA LEU A 91 4.70 0.03 12.29
C LEU A 91 3.70 -0.52 11.27
N ASP A 92 2.46 -0.76 11.67
CA ASP A 92 1.37 -1.16 10.78
C ASP A 92 1.12 -0.12 9.69
N SER A 93 1.13 1.17 10.07
CA SER A 93 1.05 2.27 9.10
C SER A 93 2.23 2.28 8.12
N GLY A 94 3.42 1.93 8.60
CA GLY A 94 4.60 1.75 7.75
C GLY A 94 4.40 0.60 6.74
N MET A 95 3.88 -0.54 7.19
CA MET A 95 3.56 -1.68 6.33
C MET A 95 2.50 -1.30 5.27
N ALA A 96 1.42 -0.63 5.67
CA ALA A 96 0.40 -0.12 4.76
C ALA A 96 0.99 0.79 3.68
N THR A 97 1.95 1.64 4.06
CA THR A 97 2.65 2.55 3.14
C THR A 97 3.47 1.77 2.13
N LEU A 98 4.20 0.74 2.55
CA LEU A 98 5.01 -0.09 1.65
C LEU A 98 4.13 -0.83 0.62
N LEU A 99 3.02 -1.43 1.07
CA LEU A 99 2.06 -2.10 0.18
C LEU A 99 1.44 -1.12 -0.83
N ALA A 100 1.07 0.08 -0.38
CA ALA A 100 0.55 1.12 -1.26
C ALA A 100 1.59 1.61 -2.27
N ALA A 101 2.85 1.81 -1.84
CA ALA A 101 3.93 2.25 -2.72
C ALA A 101 4.24 1.23 -3.81
N GLU A 102 4.37 -0.07 -3.48
CA GLU A 102 4.61 -1.09 -4.50
C GLU A 102 3.41 -1.23 -5.46
N THR A 103 2.18 -1.05 -4.96
CA THR A 103 0.97 -1.01 -5.80
C THR A 103 1.01 0.16 -6.79
N ILE A 104 1.40 1.35 -6.34
CA ILE A 104 1.54 2.54 -7.20
C ILE A 104 2.60 2.28 -8.28
N GLU A 105 3.76 1.74 -7.91
CA GLU A 105 4.81 1.41 -8.88
C GLU A 105 4.36 0.34 -9.88
N ALA A 106 3.70 -0.72 -9.40
CA ALA A 106 3.11 -1.74 -10.27
C ALA A 106 2.17 -1.14 -11.32
N ILE A 107 1.31 -0.19 -10.91
CA ILE A 107 0.42 0.54 -11.82
C ILE A 107 1.21 1.45 -12.77
N ARG A 108 2.23 2.18 -12.28
CA ARG A 108 3.10 3.01 -13.14
C ARG A 108 3.76 2.18 -14.24
N PHE A 109 4.21 0.97 -13.93
CA PHE A 109 4.76 0.03 -14.91
C PHE A 109 3.74 -0.39 -15.98
N VAL A 110 2.48 -0.64 -15.60
CA VAL A 110 1.38 -0.91 -16.56
C VAL A 110 1.19 0.26 -17.52
N TYR A 111 1.26 1.50 -17.02
CA TYR A 111 1.12 2.70 -17.82
C TYR A 111 2.40 3.14 -18.54
N GLN A 112 3.53 2.46 -18.31
CA GLN A 112 4.85 2.86 -18.80
C GLN A 112 5.24 4.30 -18.38
N LEU A 113 4.78 4.72 -17.19
CA LEU A 113 5.12 6.00 -16.58
C LEU A 113 6.47 5.85 -15.89
N GLN A 114 7.53 6.38 -16.51
CA GLN A 114 8.87 6.44 -15.91
C GLN A 114 8.90 7.39 -14.72
#